data_AF-A0A2V8T7V4-F1
#
_entry.id   AF-A0A2V8T7V4-F1
#
_cell.length_a   1.000
_cell.length_b   1.000
_cell.length_c   1.000
_cell.angle_alpha   90.00
_cell.angle_beta   90.00
_cell.angle_gamma   90.00
#
_symmetry.space_group_name_H-M   'P 1'
#
loop_
_entity.id
_entity.type
_entity.pdbx_description
1 polymer ?
#
loop_
_entity_poly.entity_id
_entity_poly.type
_entity_poly.pdbx_seq_one_letter_code
_entity_poly.pdbx_strand_id
1 'polypeptide(L)'
;MMLDIVRTIVAGLMIAAVGPSPPASAALQKSSPAEVLSGAAKRGKQLLAALRDYTYYSELTIQTVSQADTITGRYYRFSQILFDRDGNRLEKVLENTSTLPKDVYIGTTTANNLTRVYSFIITPETFNEYELNYVGRESVDELDTIVFDVKPKIKMPDPEKSQERYLRGRVWIDEQDLCVVKVAGEALPEQSGHRTPKFET
;
A
#
# COMPACT_ATOMS: atom_id res chain seq x y z
N MET A 1 29.16 -46.03 -54.02
CA MET A 1 27.87 -46.65 -54.40
C MET A 1 27.82 -47.95 -53.61
N MET A 2 27.02 -48.17 -52.58
CA MET A 2 25.71 -47.65 -52.19
C MET A 2 25.57 -47.82 -50.65
N LEU A 3 24.71 -47.01 -50.04
CA LEU A 3 24.41 -46.93 -48.60
C LEU A 3 24.02 -48.29 -47.97
N ASP A 4 24.22 -48.46 -46.66
CA ASP A 4 23.09 -48.53 -45.72
C ASP A 4 23.49 -48.45 -44.24
N ILE A 5 22.71 -47.61 -43.54
CA ILE A 5 22.82 -47.23 -42.14
C ILE A 5 21.82 -48.10 -41.36
N VAL A 6 22.26 -48.80 -40.31
CA VAL A 6 21.36 -49.31 -39.27
C VAL A 6 21.94 -48.97 -37.90
N ARG A 7 21.37 -47.93 -37.29
CA ARG A 7 21.53 -47.57 -35.88
C ARG A 7 20.80 -48.60 -35.01
N THR A 8 21.52 -49.33 -34.17
CA THR A 8 20.94 -50.10 -33.08
C THR A 8 21.19 -49.36 -31.77
N ILE A 9 20.11 -48.91 -31.12
CA ILE A 9 20.13 -48.22 -29.83
C ILE A 9 20.21 -49.29 -28.74
N VAL A 10 21.27 -49.26 -27.94
CA VAL A 10 21.38 -50.05 -26.69
C VAL A 10 20.74 -49.25 -25.57
N ALA A 11 19.61 -49.70 -25.06
CA ALA A 11 19.01 -49.15 -23.85
C ALA A 11 19.73 -49.73 -22.62
N GLY A 12 20.62 -48.96 -22.01
CA GLY A 12 21.25 -49.28 -20.73
C GLY A 12 20.36 -48.82 -19.57
N LEU A 13 19.93 -49.77 -18.73
CA LEU A 13 19.23 -49.50 -17.48
C LEU A 13 20.27 -49.06 -16.42
N MET A 14 20.33 -47.76 -16.13
CA MET A 14 21.10 -47.24 -15.00
C MET A 14 20.24 -47.30 -13.73
N ILE A 15 20.57 -48.19 -12.81
CA ILE A 15 20.04 -48.18 -11.44
C ILE A 15 20.90 -47.17 -10.66
N ALA A 16 20.39 -45.94 -10.50
CA ALA A 16 20.96 -44.99 -9.55
C ALA A 16 20.48 -45.35 -8.14
N ALA A 17 21.39 -45.80 -7.29
CA ALA A 17 21.13 -45.95 -5.86
C ALA A 17 20.93 -44.56 -5.24
N VAL A 18 19.69 -44.23 -4.89
CA VAL A 18 19.35 -43.02 -4.13
C VAL A 18 19.66 -43.29 -2.67
N GLY A 19 20.81 -42.80 -2.19
CA GLY A 19 21.04 -42.66 -0.75
C GLY A 19 20.12 -41.59 -0.17
N PRO A 20 19.68 -41.70 1.10
CA PRO A 20 18.81 -40.70 1.70
C PRO A 20 19.56 -39.37 1.80
N SER A 21 19.11 -38.38 1.04
CA SER A 21 19.50 -36.98 1.23
C SER A 21 19.07 -36.55 2.64
N PRO A 22 19.93 -35.88 3.44
CA PRO A 22 19.47 -35.27 4.68
C PRO A 22 18.34 -34.27 4.35
N PRO A 23 17.31 -34.12 5.20
CA PRO A 23 16.31 -33.10 4.96
C PRO A 23 17.00 -31.74 5.05
N ALA A 24 17.14 -31.08 3.91
CA ALA A 24 17.40 -29.66 3.89
C ALA A 24 16.16 -29.00 4.48
N SER A 25 16.18 -28.76 5.79
CA SER A 25 15.36 -27.71 6.38
C SER A 25 15.93 -26.40 5.85
N ALA A 26 15.55 -26.06 4.62
CA ALA A 26 15.69 -24.71 4.11
C ALA A 26 14.81 -23.84 4.99
N ALA A 27 15.39 -23.29 6.06
CA ALA A 27 14.82 -22.11 6.69
C ALA A 27 14.64 -21.11 5.54
N LEU A 28 13.38 -20.74 5.26
CA LEU A 28 13.06 -19.70 4.28
C LEU A 28 13.99 -18.52 4.57
N GLN A 29 14.91 -18.26 3.63
CA GLN A 29 15.85 -17.17 3.78
C GLN A 29 15.04 -15.88 3.73
N LYS A 30 14.82 -15.26 4.89
CA LYS A 30 14.04 -14.02 4.99
C LYS A 30 14.70 -12.95 4.12
N SER A 31 13.91 -12.34 3.23
CA SER A 31 14.37 -11.28 2.33
C SER A 31 14.95 -10.11 3.12
N SER A 32 15.99 -9.47 2.60
CA SER A 32 16.55 -8.28 3.22
C SER A 32 15.56 -7.10 3.11
N PRO A 33 15.60 -6.11 4.05
CA PRO A 33 14.74 -4.93 3.96
C PRO A 33 14.88 -4.16 2.64
N ALA A 34 16.09 -4.13 2.06
CA ALA A 34 16.34 -3.47 0.79
C ALA A 34 15.69 -4.21 -0.40
N GLU A 35 15.73 -5.54 -0.40
CA GLU A 35 15.05 -6.37 -1.41
C GLU A 35 13.54 -6.18 -1.33
N VAL A 36 12.97 -6.18 -0.12
CA VAL A 36 11.52 -5.97 0.08
C VAL A 36 11.09 -4.58 -0.39
N LEU A 37 11.84 -3.52 -0.06
CA LEU A 37 11.54 -2.17 -0.55
C LEU A 37 11.59 -2.07 -2.08
N SER A 38 12.63 -2.63 -2.69
CA SER A 38 12.78 -2.64 -4.16
C SER A 38 11.65 -3.41 -4.85
N GLY A 39 11.32 -4.58 -4.28
CA GLY A 39 10.21 -5.40 -4.74
C GLY A 39 8.86 -4.70 -4.60
N ALA A 40 8.61 -4.07 -3.45
CA ALA A 40 7.39 -3.30 -3.20
C ALA A 40 7.23 -2.13 -4.15
N ALA A 41 8.31 -1.40 -4.44
CA ALA A 41 8.29 -0.32 -5.42
C ALA A 41 7.89 -0.80 -6.82
N LYS A 42 8.45 -1.94 -7.26
CA LYS A 42 8.09 -2.55 -8.54
C LYS A 42 6.62 -2.99 -8.54
N ARG A 43 6.15 -3.61 -7.46
CA ARG A 43 4.78 -4.09 -7.31
C ARG A 43 3.78 -2.94 -7.29
N GLY A 44 4.06 -1.87 -6.55
CA GLY A 44 3.21 -0.69 -6.47
C GLY A 44 3.08 0.02 -7.81
N LYS A 45 4.15 0.09 -8.63
CA LYS A 45 4.05 0.61 -10.00
C LYS A 45 3.10 -0.21 -10.87
N GLN A 46 3.16 -1.54 -10.77
CA GLN A 46 2.23 -2.43 -11.47
C GLN A 46 0.79 -2.28 -10.96
N LEU A 47 0.61 -2.14 -9.65
CA LEU A 47 -0.69 -1.90 -9.03
C LEU A 47 -1.31 -0.60 -9.51
N LEU A 48 -0.57 0.51 -9.49
CA LEU A 48 -1.07 1.80 -9.98
C LEU A 48 -1.41 1.77 -11.47
N ALA A 49 -0.62 1.05 -12.28
CA ALA A 49 -0.94 0.87 -13.69
C ALA A 49 -2.24 0.08 -13.86
N ALA A 50 -2.42 -1.01 -13.12
CA ALA A 50 -3.62 -1.82 -13.18
C ALA A 50 -4.86 -1.05 -12.67
N LEU A 51 -4.74 -0.28 -11.58
CA LEU A 51 -5.85 0.49 -11.00
C LEU A 51 -6.49 1.47 -11.99
N ARG A 52 -5.73 1.96 -12.98
CA ARG A 52 -6.24 2.85 -14.03
C ARG A 52 -7.29 2.18 -14.90
N ASP A 53 -7.27 0.85 -15.01
CA ASP A 53 -8.19 0.07 -15.82
C ASP A 53 -9.49 -0.29 -15.07
N TYR A 54 -9.59 0.06 -13.79
CA TYR A 54 -10.76 -0.25 -12.96
C TYR A 54 -11.52 0.99 -12.52
N THR A 55 -12.83 0.81 -12.41
CA THR A 55 -13.70 1.70 -11.64
C THR A 55 -13.97 1.02 -10.31
N TYR A 56 -13.81 1.77 -9.21
CA TYR A 56 -14.09 1.25 -7.87
C TYR A 56 -14.96 2.21 -7.07
N TYR A 57 -15.61 1.68 -6.04
CA TYR A 57 -16.37 2.49 -5.10
C TYR A 57 -15.54 2.76 -3.85
N SER A 58 -15.62 3.98 -3.34
CA SER A 58 -14.97 4.43 -2.12
C SER A 58 -16.03 4.90 -1.14
N GLU A 59 -15.97 4.37 0.07
CA GLU A 59 -16.85 4.75 1.17
C GLU A 59 -16.01 5.40 2.28
N LEU A 60 -16.41 6.58 2.73
CA LEU A 60 -15.79 7.31 3.83
C LEU A 60 -16.84 7.59 4.89
N THR A 61 -16.62 7.05 6.09
CA THR A 61 -17.43 7.32 7.27
C THR A 61 -16.56 7.95 8.35
N ILE A 62 -16.98 9.11 8.86
CA ILE A 62 -16.35 9.76 10.00
C ILE A 62 -17.40 9.92 11.08
N GLN A 63 -17.07 9.48 12.30
CA GLN A 63 -18.00 9.49 13.42
C GLN A 63 -17.45 10.33 14.56
N THR A 64 -18.31 11.10 15.19
CA THR A 64 -18.02 11.66 16.51
C THR A 64 -18.48 10.67 17.56
N VAL A 65 -17.61 10.37 18.51
CA VAL A 65 -17.87 9.40 19.58
C VAL A 65 -17.78 10.13 20.91
N SER A 66 -18.80 9.95 21.75
CA SER A 66 -18.83 10.51 23.10
C SER A 66 -17.87 9.77 24.03
N GLN A 67 -17.64 10.31 25.24
CA GLN A 67 -16.87 9.63 26.28
C GLN A 67 -17.50 8.30 26.73
N ALA A 68 -18.81 8.12 26.49
CA ALA A 68 -19.54 6.89 26.78
C ALA A 68 -19.59 5.93 25.56
N ASP A 69 -18.66 6.08 24.62
CA ASP A 69 -18.52 5.27 23.40
C ASP A 69 -19.78 5.23 22.50
N THR A 70 -20.62 6.25 22.63
CA THR A 70 -21.82 6.39 21.79
C THR A 70 -21.53 7.30 20.61
N ILE A 71 -21.93 6.89 19.40
CA ILE A 71 -21.86 7.71 18.19
C ILE A 71 -22.83 8.89 18.35
N THR A 72 -22.30 10.12 18.28
CA THR A 72 -23.06 11.38 18.42
C THR A 72 -23.30 12.09 17.09
N GLY A 73 -22.68 11.63 16.01
CA GLY A 73 -22.81 12.22 14.68
C GLY A 73 -22.01 11.42 13.65
N ARG A 74 -22.40 11.56 12.38
CA ARG A 74 -21.78 10.85 11.25
C ARG A 74 -21.65 11.76 10.05
N TYR A 75 -20.47 11.82 9.47
CA TYR A 75 -20.25 12.24 8.09
C TYR A 75 -20.10 11.01 7.22
N TYR A 76 -20.80 10.97 6.09
CA TYR A 76 -20.81 9.86 5.15
C TYR A 76 -20.61 10.35 3.74
N ARG A 77 -19.68 9.74 3.01
CA ARG A 77 -19.45 9.99 1.59
C ARG A 77 -19.27 8.68 0.84
N PHE A 78 -20.11 8.47 -0.16
CA PHE A 78 -19.99 7.36 -1.09
C PHE A 78 -19.66 7.90 -2.47
N SER A 79 -18.56 7.43 -3.05
CA SER A 79 -18.02 7.92 -4.30
C SER A 79 -17.71 6.78 -5.25
N GLN A 80 -17.93 7.01 -6.54
CA GLN A 80 -17.35 6.20 -7.60
C GLN A 80 -16.06 6.84 -8.09
N ILE A 81 -14.98 6.08 -8.10
CA ILE A 81 -13.66 6.50 -8.55
C ILE A 81 -13.36 5.85 -9.90
N LEU A 82 -12.95 6.67 -10.86
CA LEU A 82 -12.53 6.27 -12.19
C LEU A 82 -11.31 7.08 -12.61
N PHE A 83 -10.68 6.70 -13.71
CA PHE A 83 -9.53 7.42 -14.27
C PHE A 83 -9.84 7.89 -15.68
N ASP A 84 -9.39 9.09 -16.03
CA ASP A 84 -9.45 9.56 -17.41
C ASP A 84 -8.33 8.94 -18.27
N ARG A 85 -8.30 9.29 -19.57
CA ARG A 85 -7.32 8.76 -20.52
C ARG A 85 -5.88 9.18 -20.19
N ASP A 86 -5.71 10.26 -19.46
CA ASP A 86 -4.41 10.78 -19.02
C ASP A 86 -3.99 10.15 -17.66
N GLY A 87 -4.84 9.30 -17.09
CA GLY A 87 -4.62 8.63 -15.81
C GLY A 87 -4.93 9.52 -14.61
N ASN A 88 -5.62 10.65 -14.78
CA ASN A 88 -6.05 11.48 -13.67
C ASN A 88 -7.23 10.82 -12.96
N ARG A 89 -7.17 10.77 -11.63
CA ARG A 89 -8.27 10.29 -10.79
C ARG A 89 -9.46 11.24 -10.87
N LEU A 90 -10.58 10.74 -11.37
CA LEU A 90 -11.87 11.38 -11.37
C LEU A 90 -12.75 10.78 -10.26
N GLU A 91 -13.47 11.63 -9.55
CA GLU A 91 -14.36 11.23 -8.47
C GLU A 91 -15.77 11.73 -8.73
N LYS A 92 -16.72 10.79 -8.78
CA LYS A 92 -18.14 11.08 -8.82
C LYS A 92 -18.74 10.78 -7.46
N VAL A 93 -19.11 11.83 -6.73
CA VAL A 93 -19.79 11.70 -5.44
C VAL A 93 -21.23 11.25 -5.68
N LEU A 94 -21.60 10.10 -5.12
CA LEU A 94 -22.93 9.48 -5.25
C LEU A 94 -23.81 9.80 -4.04
N GLU A 95 -23.20 9.85 -2.84
CA GLU A 95 -23.87 10.26 -1.61
C GLU A 95 -22.91 11.11 -0.75
N ASN A 96 -23.43 12.15 -0.10
CA ASN A 96 -22.67 12.99 0.83
C ASN A 96 -23.61 13.55 1.90
N THR A 97 -23.65 12.93 3.07
CA THR A 97 -24.56 13.27 4.17
C THR A 97 -23.79 13.57 5.45
N SER A 98 -24.35 14.42 6.31
CA SER A 98 -23.72 14.79 7.58
C SER A 98 -24.75 15.03 8.67
N THR A 99 -24.56 14.37 9.81
CA THR A 99 -25.28 14.58 11.08
C THR A 99 -24.31 15.02 12.19
N LEU A 100 -23.14 15.55 11.82
CA LEU A 100 -22.16 16.01 12.78
C LEU A 100 -22.72 17.13 13.68
N PRO A 101 -22.34 17.17 14.97
CA PRO A 101 -22.63 18.30 15.85
C PRO A 101 -22.16 19.63 15.25
N LYS A 102 -22.84 20.74 15.60
CA LYS A 102 -22.57 22.07 15.01
C LYS A 102 -21.15 22.59 15.26
N ASP A 103 -20.50 22.13 16.31
CA ASP A 103 -19.13 22.44 16.69
C ASP A 103 -18.08 21.56 15.99
N VAL A 104 -18.52 20.55 15.23
CA VAL A 104 -17.65 19.67 14.46
C VAL A 104 -17.80 19.97 12.97
N TYR A 105 -16.72 20.49 12.38
CA TYR A 105 -16.66 20.79 10.95
C TYR A 105 -15.61 19.93 10.27
N ILE A 106 -16.02 19.18 9.25
CA ILE A 106 -15.13 18.44 8.37
C ILE A 106 -15.07 19.17 7.04
N GLY A 107 -13.93 19.81 6.79
CA GLY A 107 -13.68 20.47 5.51
C GLY A 107 -13.64 19.45 4.37
N THR A 108 -14.05 19.87 3.18
CA THR A 108 -13.95 19.06 1.95
C THR A 108 -12.51 18.64 1.68
N THR A 109 -11.55 19.54 1.94
CA THR A 109 -10.10 19.25 1.86
C THR A 109 -9.71 18.14 2.83
N THR A 110 -10.18 18.19 4.08
CA THR A 110 -9.94 17.12 5.07
C THR A 110 -10.47 15.79 4.55
N ALA A 111 -11.74 15.73 4.15
CA ALA A 111 -12.35 14.50 3.62
C ALA A 111 -11.57 13.94 2.40
N ASN A 112 -11.14 14.80 1.48
CA ASN A 112 -10.35 14.39 0.32
C ASN A 112 -8.95 13.88 0.72
N ASN A 113 -8.34 14.45 1.77
CA ASN A 113 -7.04 14.01 2.27
C ASN A 113 -7.11 12.62 2.90
N LEU A 114 -8.19 12.30 3.63
CA LEU A 114 -8.40 10.98 4.22
C LEU A 114 -8.37 9.89 3.14
N THR A 115 -9.06 10.10 2.01
CA THR A 115 -9.11 9.08 0.95
C THR A 115 -7.78 8.92 0.21
N ARG A 116 -6.90 9.93 0.21
CA ARG A 116 -5.65 9.93 -0.58
C ARG A 116 -4.43 9.49 0.21
N VAL A 117 -4.25 10.00 1.41
CA VAL A 117 -3.03 9.73 2.21
C VAL A 117 -3.08 8.35 2.86
N TYR A 118 -4.28 7.82 3.10
CA TYR A 118 -4.44 6.55 3.82
C TYR A 118 -4.11 5.32 2.96
N SER A 119 -4.02 5.48 1.64
CA SER A 119 -3.56 4.43 0.73
C SER A 119 -2.13 4.72 0.26
N PHE A 120 -1.14 4.42 1.11
CA PHE A 120 0.26 4.64 0.77
C PHE A 120 0.81 3.48 -0.08
N ILE A 121 1.01 3.73 -1.37
CA ILE A 121 1.62 2.76 -2.30
C ILE A 121 3.06 3.16 -2.55
N ILE A 122 3.99 2.24 -2.29
CA ILE A 122 5.41 2.45 -2.59
C ILE A 122 5.63 2.22 -4.09
N THR A 123 6.20 3.21 -4.77
CA THR A 123 6.64 3.16 -6.17
C THR A 123 8.10 3.59 -6.27
N PRO A 124 8.77 3.45 -7.44
CA PRO A 124 10.12 3.98 -7.60
C PRO A 124 10.20 5.48 -7.34
N GLU A 125 9.16 6.23 -7.67
CA GLU A 125 9.08 7.68 -7.47
C GLU A 125 8.96 8.06 -6.00
N THR A 126 8.37 7.19 -5.14
CA THR A 126 8.30 7.39 -3.69
C THR A 126 9.68 7.65 -3.07
N PHE A 127 10.74 7.02 -3.58
CA PHE A 127 12.10 7.22 -3.08
C PHE A 127 12.67 8.62 -3.37
N ASN A 128 12.05 9.41 -4.24
CA ASN A 128 12.42 10.81 -4.47
C ASN A 128 11.77 11.75 -3.44
N GLU A 129 10.63 11.36 -2.89
CA GLU A 129 9.81 12.19 -2.01
C GLU A 129 9.98 11.83 -0.53
N TYR A 130 10.34 10.58 -0.24
CA TYR A 130 10.40 10.03 1.10
C TYR A 130 11.76 9.43 1.43
N GLU A 131 12.07 9.42 2.72
CA GLU A 131 13.08 8.58 3.34
C GLU A 131 12.35 7.44 4.07
N LEU A 132 12.72 6.20 3.76
CA LEU A 132 12.19 4.98 4.39
C LEU A 132 13.31 4.32 5.20
N ASN A 133 13.15 4.26 6.51
CA ASN A 133 14.13 3.71 7.44
C ASN A 133 13.62 2.40 8.04
N TYR A 134 14.39 1.32 7.90
CA TYR A 134 14.04 0.02 8.45
C TYR A 134 13.95 0.08 9.98
N VAL A 135 12.83 -0.41 10.51
CA VAL A 135 12.57 -0.47 11.96
C VAL A 135 12.75 -1.90 12.47
N GLY A 136 12.13 -2.87 11.80
CA GLY A 136 12.05 -4.22 12.31
C GLY A 136 11.10 -5.10 11.49
N ARG A 137 10.79 -6.27 12.04
CA ARG A 137 9.75 -7.15 11.54
C ARG A 137 8.65 -7.28 12.57
N GLU A 138 7.42 -7.26 12.11
CA GLU A 138 6.22 -7.38 12.93
C GLU A 138 5.22 -8.29 12.20
N SER A 139 4.42 -9.04 12.95
CA SER A 139 3.30 -9.78 12.38
C SER A 139 2.05 -8.90 12.41
N VAL A 140 1.35 -8.81 11.28
CA VAL A 140 0.05 -8.13 11.16
C VAL A 140 -0.98 -9.19 10.78
N ASP A 141 -1.83 -9.56 11.73
CA ASP A 141 -2.72 -10.73 11.65
C ASP A 141 -1.95 -12.02 11.28
N GLU A 142 -2.16 -12.55 10.07
CA GLU A 142 -1.49 -13.76 9.54
C GLU A 142 -0.26 -13.44 8.67
N LEU A 143 0.09 -12.16 8.49
CA LEU A 143 1.15 -11.71 7.59
C LEU A 143 2.45 -11.43 8.33
N ASP A 144 3.56 -11.93 7.78
CA ASP A 144 4.91 -11.54 8.18
C ASP A 144 5.32 -10.26 7.44
N THR A 145 5.61 -9.19 8.17
CA THR A 145 5.86 -7.88 7.55
C THR A 145 7.20 -7.27 7.94
N ILE A 146 7.76 -6.47 7.03
CA ILE A 146 8.87 -5.57 7.30
C ILE A 146 8.35 -4.16 7.51
N VAL A 147 8.83 -3.54 8.59
CA VAL A 147 8.36 -2.25 9.07
C VAL A 147 9.35 -1.15 8.72
N PHE A 148 8.85 -0.05 8.17
CA PHE A 148 9.63 1.13 7.86
C PHE A 148 9.01 2.39 8.44
N ASP A 149 9.83 3.23 9.07
CA ASP A 149 9.46 4.61 9.34
C ASP A 149 9.57 5.41 8.03
N VAL A 150 8.53 6.17 7.73
CA VAL A 150 8.39 6.96 6.51
C VAL A 150 8.31 8.44 6.89
N LYS A 151 9.20 9.24 6.31
CA LYS A 151 9.16 10.70 6.46
C LYS A 151 9.40 11.38 5.12
N PRO A 152 8.71 12.48 4.80
CA PRO A 152 8.98 13.23 3.59
C PRO A 152 10.37 13.88 3.69
N LYS A 153 11.14 13.86 2.60
CA LYS A 153 12.45 14.54 2.49
C LYS A 153 12.40 15.83 1.67
N ILE A 154 11.24 16.16 1.11
CA ILE A 154 11.00 17.39 0.35
C ILE A 154 10.60 18.54 1.29
N LYS A 155 10.74 19.77 0.80
CA LYS A 155 10.19 20.94 1.48
C LYS A 155 8.66 20.89 1.39
N MET A 156 7.97 20.99 2.53
CA MET A 156 6.51 20.98 2.55
C MET A 156 5.95 22.16 1.74
N PRO A 157 4.92 21.93 0.90
CA PRO A 157 4.25 23.01 0.18
C PRO A 157 3.47 23.91 1.14
N ASP A 158 3.03 25.08 0.68
CA ASP A 158 2.13 25.94 1.44
C ASP A 158 0.75 25.25 1.55
N PRO A 159 0.28 24.89 2.77
CA PRO A 159 -0.96 24.14 2.96
C PRO A 159 -2.21 24.90 2.53
N GLU A 160 -2.14 26.24 2.42
CA GLU A 160 -3.25 27.09 1.97
C GLU A 160 -3.28 27.26 0.44
N LYS A 161 -2.20 26.89 -0.25
CA LYS A 161 -2.06 27.04 -1.71
C LYS A 161 -1.91 25.72 -2.45
N SER A 162 -1.65 24.62 -1.74
CA SER A 162 -1.47 23.29 -2.32
C SER A 162 -2.42 22.26 -1.70
N GLN A 163 -2.92 21.38 -2.55
CA GLN A 163 -3.70 20.20 -2.17
C GLN A 163 -2.82 18.97 -1.91
N GLU A 164 -1.50 19.08 -2.12
CA GLU A 164 -0.57 17.98 -1.89
C GLU A 164 -0.40 17.70 -0.40
N ARG A 165 -0.44 16.42 -0.04
CA ARG A 165 -0.24 15.93 1.31
C ARG A 165 0.69 14.72 1.29
N TYR A 166 1.51 14.61 2.31
CA TYR A 166 2.56 13.62 2.44
C TYR A 166 2.42 12.86 3.76
N LEU A 167 2.77 11.58 3.75
CA LEU A 167 2.75 10.73 4.93
C LEU A 167 3.95 10.99 5.85
N ARG A 168 3.71 11.20 7.14
CA ARG A 168 4.71 10.96 8.19
C ARG A 168 4.19 9.86 9.11
N GLY A 169 4.95 8.78 9.24
CA GLY A 169 4.50 7.64 10.03
C GLY A 169 5.28 6.37 9.75
N ARG A 170 4.56 5.26 9.69
CA ARG A 170 5.09 3.91 9.53
C ARG A 170 4.27 3.12 8.53
N VAL A 171 4.95 2.25 7.79
CA VAL A 171 4.35 1.33 6.83
C VAL A 171 4.84 -0.09 7.11
N TRP A 172 3.95 -1.06 6.94
CA TRP A 172 4.23 -2.48 7.03
C TRP A 172 4.08 -3.07 5.64
N ILE A 173 5.15 -3.70 5.15
CA ILE A 173 5.20 -4.33 3.84
C ILE A 173 5.20 -5.84 4.05
N ASP A 174 4.24 -6.54 3.46
CA ASP A 174 4.21 -8.00 3.49
C ASP A 174 5.44 -8.60 2.79
N GLU A 175 6.10 -9.56 3.43
CA GLU A 175 7.31 -10.23 2.93
C GLU A 175 7.00 -11.14 1.72
N GLN A 176 5.74 -11.54 1.50
CA GLN A 176 5.34 -12.45 0.41
C GLN A 176 4.87 -11.71 -0.86
N ASP A 177 3.80 -10.91 -0.76
CA ASP A 177 3.19 -10.20 -1.89
C ASP A 177 3.84 -8.85 -2.18
N LEU A 178 4.69 -8.37 -1.26
CA LEU A 178 5.44 -7.11 -1.39
C LEU A 178 4.51 -5.91 -1.54
N CYS A 179 3.36 -5.95 -0.87
CA CYS A 179 2.40 -4.86 -0.81
C CYS A 179 2.45 -4.18 0.55
N VAL A 180 2.14 -2.89 0.60
CA VAL A 180 1.88 -2.20 1.88
C VAL A 180 0.54 -2.70 2.39
N VAL A 181 0.54 -3.31 3.57
CA VAL A 181 -0.67 -3.94 4.16
C VAL A 181 -1.20 -3.16 5.35
N LYS A 182 -0.38 -2.28 5.93
CA LYS A 182 -0.78 -1.38 7.02
C LYS A 182 0.00 -0.08 6.92
N VAL A 183 -0.67 1.02 7.27
CA VAL A 183 -0.10 2.37 7.34
C VAL A 183 -0.59 3.00 8.64
N ALA A 184 0.32 3.60 9.40
CA ALA A 184 -0.03 4.38 10.59
C ALA A 184 0.73 5.69 10.60
N GLY A 185 0.05 6.82 10.81
CA GLY A 185 0.73 8.10 10.76
C GLY A 185 -0.21 9.29 10.69
N GLU A 186 0.26 10.36 10.06
CA GLU A 186 -0.48 11.59 9.83
C GLU A 186 -0.11 12.22 8.48
N ALA A 187 -1.00 13.07 7.97
CA ALA A 187 -0.77 13.81 6.75
C ALA A 187 -0.13 15.19 7.03
N LEU A 188 0.91 15.53 6.28
CA LEU A 188 1.59 16.83 6.30
C LEU A 188 1.50 17.51 4.93
N PRO A 189 1.62 18.84 4.83
CA PRO A 189 1.56 19.82 5.92
C PRO A 189 0.14 19.96 6.49
N GLU A 190 0.06 20.38 7.75
CA GLU A 190 -1.20 20.71 8.41
C GLU A 190 -1.69 22.10 7.97
N GLN A 191 -3.00 22.24 7.75
CA GLN A 191 -3.62 23.52 7.42
C GLN A 191 -3.85 24.36 8.68
N SER A 192 -3.74 25.68 8.54
CA SER A 192 -3.94 26.57 9.69
C SER A 192 -5.37 26.47 10.21
N GLY A 193 -5.55 26.27 11.52
CA GLY A 193 -6.88 26.16 12.14
C GLY A 193 -7.59 24.81 11.95
N HIS A 194 -6.96 23.84 11.28
CA HIS A 194 -7.48 22.48 11.14
C HIS A 194 -6.52 21.48 11.77
N ARG A 195 -7.06 20.50 12.51
CA ARG A 195 -6.25 19.39 13.03
C ARG A 195 -6.26 18.24 12.04
N THR A 196 -5.08 17.75 11.66
CA THR A 196 -4.97 16.50 10.90
C THR A 196 -5.06 15.30 11.86
N PRO A 197 -6.00 14.37 11.67
CA PRO A 197 -6.07 13.18 12.51
C PRO A 197 -4.88 12.25 12.25
N LYS A 198 -4.41 11.61 13.32
CA LYS A 198 -3.58 10.42 13.20
C LYS A 198 -4.46 9.23 12.81
N PHE A 199 -3.91 8.31 12.04
CA PHE A 199 -4.65 7.18 11.51
C PHE A 199 -3.83 5.89 11.55
N GLU A 200 -4.56 4.79 11.41
CA GLU A 200 -4.07 3.43 11.19
C GLU A 200 -5.05 2.76 10.22
N THR A 201 -4.56 2.01 9.24
CA THR A 201 -5.37 1.29 8.22
C THR A 201 -5.29 -0.19 8.39
#